data_AF-A0A359GZU0-F1
#
_entry.id   AF-A0A359GZU0-F1
#
_cell.length_a   1.000
_cell.length_b   1.000
_cell.length_c   1.000
_cell.angle_alpha   90.00
_cell.angle_beta   90.00
_cell.angle_gamma   90.00
#
_symmetry.space_group_name_H-M   'P 1'
#
loop_
_entity.id
_entity.type
_entity.pdbx_description
1 polymer ?
#
loop_
_entity_poly.entity_id
_entity_poly.type
_entity_poly.pdbx_seq_one_letter_code
_entity_poly.pdbx_strand_id
1 'polypeptide(L)'
;GGILSHRNRFLAAESMKKYAAMVPETHNLVADYKKHCSALIHMDKIEPRSMVKYDKDIDAAIKKMEGARELKKLFPGIDCGACGAPSCEALAEDIVKGHAEISSCIFLRTLYEKRGELSLEEAVKIMEGIWGKSRFDKKL
;
A
#
# COMPACT_ATOMS: atom_id res chain seq x y z
N GLY A 1 3.90 19.35 21.47
CA GLY A 1 5.27 19.01 21.07
C GLY A 1 5.31 18.36 19.70
N GLY A 2 5.25 19.17 18.66
CA GLY A 2 5.47 18.85 17.24
C GLY A 2 6.03 20.12 16.57
N ILE A 3 6.37 20.07 15.27
CA ILE A 3 7.02 21.19 14.56
C ILE A 3 6.23 22.52 14.66
N LEU A 4 4.91 22.45 14.91
CA LEU A 4 4.01 23.60 15.08
C LEU A 4 3.57 23.86 16.53
N SER A 5 4.22 23.28 17.54
CA SER A 5 3.79 23.39 18.93
C SER A 5 4.69 24.33 19.72
N HIS A 6 4.11 25.42 20.23
CA HIS A 6 4.81 26.46 21.02
C HIS A 6 5.42 25.98 22.35
N ARG A 7 5.10 24.76 22.82
CA ARG A 7 5.61 24.22 24.09
C ARG A 7 6.56 23.05 23.89
N ASN A 8 7.54 22.96 24.77
CA ASN A 8 8.46 21.83 24.86
C ASN A 8 7.68 20.50 24.95
N ARG A 9 8.09 19.53 24.12
CA ARG A 9 7.44 18.22 24.01
C ARG A 9 7.38 17.46 25.34
N PHE A 10 8.45 17.51 26.13
CA PHE A 10 8.54 16.79 27.40
C PHE A 10 7.60 17.39 28.45
N LEU A 11 7.59 18.72 28.56
CA LEU A 11 6.69 19.43 29.49
C LEU A 11 5.22 19.26 29.09
N ALA A 12 4.91 19.29 27.79
CA ALA A 12 3.55 19.04 27.31
C ALA A 12 3.09 17.61 27.64
N ALA A 13 3.95 16.61 27.42
CA ALA A 13 3.64 15.22 27.75
C ALA A 13 3.46 15.00 29.26
N GLU A 14 4.33 15.59 30.08
CA GLU A 14 4.21 15.52 31.54
C GLU A 14 2.92 16.21 32.03
N SER A 15 2.60 17.39 31.50
CA SER A 15 1.38 18.13 31.81
C SER A 15 0.13 17.32 31.46
N MET A 16 0.11 16.69 30.28
CA MET A 16 -1.00 15.81 29.87
C MET A 16 -1.14 14.59 30.78
N LYS A 17 -0.03 13.98 31.23
CA LYS A 17 -0.09 12.87 32.19
C LYS A 17 -0.63 13.30 33.55
N LYS A 18 -0.17 14.44 34.08
CA LYS A 18 -0.67 15.01 35.34
C LYS A 18 -2.15 15.33 35.24
N TYR A 19 -2.58 15.92 34.13
CA TYR A 19 -3.98 16.22 33.86
C TYR A 19 -4.82 14.94 33.78
N ALA A 20 -4.37 13.94 33.01
CA ALA A 20 -5.07 12.66 32.90
C ALA A 20 -5.21 11.94 34.27
N ALA A 21 -4.23 12.06 35.16
CA ALA A 21 -4.31 11.50 36.51
C ALA A 21 -5.31 12.24 37.44
N MET A 22 -5.64 13.50 37.13
CA MET A 22 -6.62 14.29 37.90
C MET A 22 -8.05 14.12 37.38
N VAL A 23 -8.22 13.62 36.16
CA VAL A 23 -9.53 13.42 35.53
C VAL A 23 -10.03 12.02 35.88
N PRO A 24 -11.33 11.85 36.21
CA PRO A 24 -11.91 10.52 36.44
C PRO A 24 -11.76 9.62 35.22
N GLU A 25 -11.57 8.32 35.47
CA GLU A 25 -11.37 7.30 34.42
C GLU A 25 -12.55 7.20 33.44
N THR A 26 -13.74 7.59 33.89
CA THR A 26 -14.95 7.63 33.06
C THR A 26 -15.53 9.05 33.00
N HIS A 27 -15.92 9.46 31.80
CA HIS A 27 -16.59 10.75 31.60
C HIS A 27 -18.05 10.67 32.07
N ASN A 28 -18.58 11.73 32.68
CA ASN A 28 -19.95 11.76 33.21
C ASN A 28 -21.03 11.50 32.13
N LEU A 29 -20.70 11.77 30.87
CA LEU A 29 -21.58 11.55 29.72
C LEU A 29 -21.51 10.14 29.12
N VAL A 30 -20.73 9.21 29.69
CA VAL A 30 -20.59 7.84 29.13
C VAL A 30 -21.95 7.15 29.02
N ALA A 31 -22.85 7.35 29.98
CA ALA A 31 -24.20 6.79 29.94
C ALA A 31 -25.05 7.38 28.80
N ASP A 32 -24.96 8.69 28.57
CA ASP A 32 -25.70 9.38 27.51
C ASP A 32 -25.13 9.04 26.12
N TYR A 33 -23.81 8.99 25.99
CA TYR A 33 -23.14 8.49 24.79
C TYR A 33 -23.54 7.05 24.49
N LYS A 34 -23.63 6.17 25.49
CA LYS A 34 -24.07 4.78 25.25
C LYS A 34 -25.49 4.72 24.71
N LYS A 35 -26.40 5.56 25.22
CA LYS A 35 -27.79 5.65 24.72
C LYS A 35 -27.86 6.18 23.29
N HIS A 36 -27.06 7.18 22.94
CA HIS A 36 -27.15 7.86 21.64
C HIS A 36 -26.26 7.22 20.57
N CYS A 37 -25.06 6.76 20.91
CA CYS A 37 -24.10 6.19 19.96
C CYS A 37 -24.40 4.72 19.63
N SER A 38 -24.92 3.92 20.57
CA SER A 38 -25.18 2.50 20.30
C SER A 38 -26.31 2.27 19.29
N ALA A 39 -27.25 3.21 19.16
CA ALA A 39 -28.38 3.11 18.24
C ALA A 39 -28.08 3.68 16.83
N LEU A 40 -27.04 4.50 16.67
CA LEU A 40 -26.79 5.26 15.43
C LEU A 40 -25.52 4.84 14.68
N ILE A 41 -24.59 4.15 15.33
CA ILE A 41 -23.31 3.77 14.72
C ILE A 41 -23.16 2.25 14.80
N HIS A 42 -23.69 1.54 13.79
CA HIS A 42 -23.26 0.18 13.52
C HIS A 42 -21.82 0.22 13.01
N MET A 43 -20.88 -0.21 13.86
CA MET A 43 -19.55 -0.58 13.40
C MET A 43 -19.51 -2.09 13.25
N ASP A 44 -19.10 -2.54 12.07
CA ASP A 44 -18.72 -3.93 11.88
C ASP A 44 -17.56 -4.29 12.83
N LYS A 45 -17.41 -5.58 13.09
CA LYS A 45 -16.29 -6.10 13.87
C LYS A 45 -14.99 -5.58 13.26
N ILE A 46 -14.26 -4.77 14.04
CA ILE A 46 -12.97 -4.24 13.64
C ILE A 46 -12.00 -5.41 13.64
N GLU A 47 -11.80 -6.01 12.48
CA GLU A 47 -10.77 -7.01 12.29
C GLU A 47 -9.39 -6.36 12.46
N PRO A 48 -8.40 -7.08 13.01
CA PRO A 48 -7.02 -6.60 13.04
C PRO A 48 -6.63 -6.14 11.64
N ARG A 49 -6.07 -4.93 11.54
CA ARG A 49 -5.51 -4.43 10.27
C ARG A 49 -4.60 -5.52 9.73
N SER A 50 -4.91 -6.06 8.55
CA SER A 50 -4.14 -7.15 7.95
C SER A 50 -2.74 -6.63 7.66
N MET A 51 -1.85 -6.78 8.63
CA MET A 51 -0.43 -6.53 8.48
C MET A 51 0.21 -7.57 7.55
N VAL A 52 -0.55 -8.58 7.13
CA VAL A 52 -0.11 -9.65 6.25
C VAL A 52 -0.06 -9.14 4.81
N LYS A 53 1.16 -8.76 4.40
CA LYS A 53 1.47 -8.13 3.13
C LYS A 53 1.13 -9.00 1.91
N TYR A 54 1.07 -10.33 2.04
CA TYR A 54 1.04 -11.27 0.91
C TYR A 54 -0.20 -12.18 0.84
N ASP A 55 -0.68 -12.73 1.95
CA ASP A 55 -1.89 -13.58 2.00
C ASP A 55 -2.45 -13.64 3.44
N LYS A 56 -3.68 -14.12 3.65
CA LYS A 56 -4.23 -14.39 4.99
C LYS A 56 -3.69 -15.69 5.58
N ASP A 57 -3.39 -16.67 4.73
CA ASP A 57 -2.75 -17.92 5.13
C ASP A 57 -1.23 -17.73 5.23
N ILE A 58 -0.65 -18.13 6.37
CA ILE A 58 0.78 -17.96 6.67
C ILE A 58 1.63 -18.75 5.68
N ASP A 59 1.24 -19.99 5.37
CA ASP A 59 2.02 -20.86 4.47
C ASP A 59 2.03 -20.31 3.04
N ALA A 60 0.87 -19.82 2.59
CA ALA A 60 0.76 -19.13 1.31
C ALA A 60 1.56 -17.83 1.29
N ALA A 61 1.53 -17.05 2.38
CA ALA A 61 2.26 -15.80 2.51
C ALA A 61 3.78 -16.00 2.46
N ILE A 62 4.32 -17.06 3.09
CA ILE A 62 5.75 -17.38 3.05
C ILE A 62 6.18 -17.73 1.62
N LYS A 63 5.43 -18.59 0.92
CA LYS A 63 5.71 -18.94 -0.48
C LYS A 63 5.69 -17.72 -1.39
N LYS A 64 4.70 -16.84 -1.20
CA LYS A 64 4.59 -15.59 -1.94
C LYS A 64 5.74 -14.64 -1.65
N MET A 65 6.17 -14.52 -0.40
CA MET A 65 7.32 -13.70 -0.03
C MET A 65 8.61 -14.20 -0.68
N GLU A 66 8.84 -15.51 -0.71
CA GLU A 66 9.99 -16.10 -1.42
C GLU A 66 9.92 -15.85 -2.93
N GLY A 67 8.75 -16.06 -3.54
CA GLY A 67 8.53 -15.76 -4.96
C GLY A 67 8.82 -14.30 -5.30
N ALA A 68 8.40 -13.36 -4.45
CA ALA A 68 8.65 -11.93 -4.67
C ALA A 68 10.14 -11.60 -4.56
N ARG A 69 10.88 -12.25 -3.65
CA ARG A 69 12.34 -12.09 -3.54
C ARG A 69 13.08 -12.60 -4.77
N GLU A 70 12.67 -13.74 -5.32
CA GLU A 70 13.28 -14.28 -6.54
C GLU A 70 12.96 -13.41 -7.76
N LEU A 71 11.71 -12.97 -7.92
CA LEU A 71 11.33 -12.04 -8.99
C LEU A 71 12.08 -10.70 -8.90
N LYS A 72 12.29 -10.18 -7.69
CA LYS A 72 13.04 -8.93 -7.49
C LYS A 72 14.45 -9.01 -8.08
N LYS A 73 15.10 -10.18 -8.06
CA LYS A 73 16.44 -10.38 -8.66
C LYS A 73 16.45 -10.27 -10.18
N LEU A 74 15.31 -10.50 -10.84
CA LEU A 74 15.17 -10.35 -12.29
C LEU A 74 15.00 -8.89 -12.72
N PHE A 75 14.56 -8.02 -11.81
CA PHE A 75 14.36 -6.61 -12.08
C PHE A 75 15.67 -5.81 -12.00
N PRO A 76 15.77 -4.69 -12.73
CA PRO A 76 16.97 -3.87 -12.77
C PRO A 76 17.32 -3.18 -11.43
N GLY A 77 16.38 -3.12 -10.47
CA GLY A 77 16.62 -2.54 -9.15
C GLY A 77 16.77 -1.02 -9.11
N ILE A 78 16.35 -0.31 -10.17
CA ILE A 78 16.48 1.15 -10.29
C ILE A 78 15.25 1.93 -9.82
N ASP A 79 14.18 1.24 -9.42
CA ASP A 79 12.94 1.84 -8.88
C ASP A 79 12.35 2.98 -9.75
N CYS A 80 12.30 2.80 -11.07
CA CYS A 80 11.88 3.84 -12.02
C CYS A 80 10.39 4.22 -12.02
N GLY A 81 9.52 3.41 -11.41
CA GLY A 81 8.07 3.69 -11.37
C GLY A 81 7.31 3.55 -12.70
N ALA A 82 7.97 3.18 -13.80
CA ALA A 82 7.35 3.11 -15.13
C ALA A 82 6.22 2.06 -15.26
N CYS A 83 6.23 1.06 -14.39
CA CYS A 83 5.20 0.01 -14.31
C CYS A 83 3.99 0.39 -13.44
N GLY A 84 3.99 1.58 -12.83
CA GLY A 84 2.96 2.03 -11.89
C GLY A 84 3.22 1.66 -10.43
N ALA A 85 4.17 0.77 -10.15
CA ALA A 85 4.58 0.41 -8.78
C ALA A 85 5.67 1.36 -8.24
N PRO A 86 5.69 1.69 -6.93
CA PRO A 86 6.65 2.62 -6.35
C PRO A 86 8.09 2.11 -6.27
N SER A 87 8.32 0.80 -6.36
CA SER A 87 9.65 0.17 -6.39
C SER A 87 9.62 -1.14 -7.17
N CYS A 88 10.78 -1.64 -7.57
CA CYS A 88 10.94 -2.97 -8.18
C CYS A 88 10.50 -4.09 -7.23
N GLU A 89 10.67 -3.89 -5.92
CA GLU A 89 10.14 -4.81 -4.92
C GLU A 89 8.61 -4.80 -4.93
N ALA A 90 7.97 -3.63 -4.95
CA ALA A 90 6.51 -3.53 -5.00
C ALA A 90 5.94 -4.22 -6.26
N LEU A 91 6.58 -4.03 -7.43
CA LEU A 91 6.18 -4.75 -8.64
C LEU A 91 6.27 -6.28 -8.47
N ALA A 92 7.33 -6.78 -7.81
CA ALA A 92 7.48 -8.21 -7.54
C ALA A 92 6.32 -8.74 -6.68
N GLU A 93 5.89 -7.98 -5.68
CA GLU A 93 4.76 -8.34 -4.83
C GLU A 93 3.44 -8.33 -5.59
N ASP A 94 3.24 -7.34 -6.44
CA ASP A 94 2.04 -7.22 -7.27
C ASP A 94 1.92 -8.40 -8.23
N ILE A 95 3.02 -8.86 -8.82
CA ILE A 95 3.06 -10.05 -9.68
C ILE A 95 2.69 -11.31 -8.90
N VAL A 96 3.27 -11.51 -7.72
CA VAL A 96 2.98 -12.69 -6.89
C VAL A 96 1.54 -12.71 -6.37
N LYS A 97 0.93 -11.54 -6.20
CA LYS A 97 -0.49 -11.40 -5.85
C LYS A 97 -1.43 -11.54 -7.06
N GLY A 98 -0.90 -11.55 -8.28
CA GLY A 98 -1.68 -11.60 -9.52
C GLY A 98 -2.28 -10.24 -9.91
N HIS A 99 -1.74 -9.13 -9.41
CA HIS A 99 -2.16 -7.77 -9.76
C HIS A 99 -1.39 -7.19 -10.95
N ALA A 100 -0.25 -7.76 -11.32
CA ALA A 100 0.59 -7.31 -12.42
C ALA A 100 1.28 -8.49 -13.11
N GLU A 101 1.87 -8.23 -14.28
CA GLU A 101 2.65 -9.20 -15.05
C GLU A 101 4.13 -8.81 -15.11
N ILE A 102 5.00 -9.78 -15.42
CA ILE A 102 6.43 -9.54 -15.62
C ILE A 102 6.68 -8.55 -16.78
N SER A 103 5.83 -8.62 -17.80
CA SER A 103 5.82 -7.74 -18.98
C SER A 103 5.47 -6.27 -18.65
N SER A 104 4.97 -5.98 -17.44
CA SER A 104 4.71 -4.61 -16.98
C SER A 104 6.00 -3.82 -16.73
N CYS A 105 7.13 -4.50 -16.46
CA CYS A 105 8.43 -3.83 -16.36
C CYS A 105 8.93 -3.44 -17.75
N ILE A 106 9.12 -2.14 -17.99
CA ILE A 106 9.62 -1.61 -19.28
C ILE A 106 10.91 -2.31 -19.74
N PHE A 107 11.83 -2.63 -18.84
CA PHE A 107 13.10 -3.27 -19.18
C PHE A 107 12.92 -4.71 -19.64
N LEU A 108 12.15 -5.51 -18.89
CA LEU A 108 11.88 -6.89 -19.27
C LEU A 108 11.01 -6.94 -20.53
N ARG A 109 10.07 -6.00 -20.68
CA ARG A 109 9.28 -5.88 -21.90
C ARG A 109 10.16 -5.64 -23.11
N THR A 110 11.07 -4.67 -23.05
CA THR A 110 12.00 -4.40 -24.15
C THR A 110 12.93 -5.57 -24.44
N LEU A 111 13.27 -6.38 -23.43
CA LEU A 111 14.01 -7.64 -23.65
C LEU A 111 13.16 -8.67 -24.41
N TYR A 112 11.87 -8.81 -24.08
CA TYR A 112 10.95 -9.70 -24.79
C TYR A 112 10.65 -9.23 -26.22
N GLU A 113 10.45 -7.93 -26.42
CA GLU A 113 10.31 -7.29 -27.74
C GLU A 113 11.56 -7.58 -28.61
N LYS A 114 12.77 -7.43 -28.06
CA LYS A 114 14.03 -7.74 -28.77
C LYS A 114 14.18 -9.22 -29.14
N ARG A 115 13.60 -10.12 -28.35
CA ARG A 115 13.60 -11.56 -28.61
C ARG A 115 12.49 -12.00 -29.56
N GLY A 116 11.56 -11.10 -29.91
CA GLY A 116 10.37 -11.44 -30.69
C GLY A 116 9.34 -12.25 -29.91
N GLU A 117 9.44 -12.30 -28.58
CA GLU A 117 8.52 -13.02 -27.69
C GLU A 117 7.27 -12.18 -27.36
N LEU A 118 7.30 -10.87 -27.64
CA LEU A 118 6.19 -9.95 -27.42
C LEU A 118 6.00 -9.06 -28.65
N SER A 119 4.76 -9.00 -29.15
CA SER A 119 4.41 -8.13 -30.27
C SER A 119 4.30 -6.66 -29.84
N LEU A 120 4.44 -5.74 -30.81
CA LEU A 120 4.28 -4.31 -30.57
C LEU A 120 2.86 -3.97 -30.10
N GLU A 121 1.84 -4.65 -30.64
CA GLU A 121 0.44 -4.43 -30.25
C GLU A 121 0.20 -4.80 -28.77
N GLU A 122 0.75 -5.93 -28.33
CA GLU A 122 0.69 -6.36 -26.92
C GLU A 122 1.43 -5.39 -26.00
N ALA A 123 2.61 -4.91 -26.42
CA ALA A 123 3.38 -3.94 -25.65
C ALA A 123 2.64 -2.62 -25.45
N VAL A 124 1.95 -2.12 -26.50
CA VAL A 124 1.10 -0.93 -26.42
C VAL A 124 -0.08 -1.17 -25.49
N LYS A 125 -0.76 -2.32 -25.62
CA LYS A 125 -1.89 -2.67 -24.76
C LYS A 125 -1.52 -2.72 -23.28
N ILE A 126 -0.33 -3.23 -22.94
CA ILE A 126 0.20 -3.22 -21.57
C ILE A 126 0.40 -1.77 -21.08
N MET A 127 1.00 -0.90 -21.90
CA MET A 127 1.20 0.50 -21.52
C MET A 127 -0.12 1.25 -21.32
N GLU A 128 -1.10 1.03 -22.19
CA GLU A 128 -2.45 1.57 -22.05
C GLU A 128 -3.14 1.06 -20.78
N GLY A 129 -2.92 -0.19 -20.40
CA GLY A 129 -3.44 -0.76 -19.16
C GLY A 129 -2.86 -0.10 -17.91
N ILE A 130 -1.55 0.19 -17.92
CA ILE A 130 -0.85 0.81 -16.77
C ILE A 130 -1.16 2.31 -16.68
N TRP A 131 -1.09 3.04 -17.79
CA TRP A 131 -1.10 4.51 -17.81
C TRP A 131 -2.39 5.13 -18.37
N GLY A 132 -3.28 4.33 -18.94
CA GLY A 132 -4.51 4.77 -19.59
C GLY A 132 -4.33 5.10 -21.08
N LYS A 133 -5.35 4.76 -21.89
CA LYS A 133 -5.37 4.94 -23.36
C LYS A 133 -5.17 6.39 -23.81
N SER A 134 -5.81 7.33 -23.12
CA SER A 134 -5.82 8.75 -23.50
C SER A 134 -4.44 9.41 -23.52
N ARG A 135 -3.42 8.79 -22.91
CA ARG A 135 -2.04 9.30 -22.90
C ARG A 135 -1.27 8.98 -24.18
N PHE A 136 -1.74 8.01 -24.96
CA PHE A 136 -1.08 7.57 -26.20
C PHE A 136 -1.77 8.10 -27.46
N ASP A 137 -3.03 8.55 -27.35
CA ASP A 137 -3.81 9.18 -28.44
C ASP A 137 -3.54 10.70 -28.58
N LYS A 138 -2.27 11.12 -28.58
CA LYS A 138 -1.95 12.53 -28.80
C LYS A 138 -1.97 12.81 -30.30
N LYS A 139 -2.85 13.73 -30.75
CA LYS A 139 -2.79 14.25 -32.12
C LYS A 139 -1.46 14.98 -32.27
N LEU A 140 -0.52 14.35 -32.98
CA LEU A 140 0.76 14.92 -33.41
C LEU A 140 0.53 16.00 -34.46
#